data_AF-A0A496SED3-F1
#
_entry.id   AF-A0A496SED3-F1
#
_cell.length_a   1.000
_cell.length_b   1.000
_cell.length_c   1.000
_cell.angle_alpha   90.00
_cell.angle_beta   90.00
_cell.angle_gamma   90.00
#
_symmetry.space_group_name_H-M   'P 1'
#
loop_
_entity.id
_entity.type
_entity.pdbx_description
1 polymer ?
#
loop_
_entity_poly.entity_id
_entity_poly.type
_entity_poly.pdbx_seq_one_letter_code
_entity_poly.pdbx_strand_id
1 'polypeptide(L)'
;MSYLDGKCPKCGSDRIYVCQVYGRRRTRFLRCRACGYRFSERRGTPIFNLKTDEAKIAKAIRYIAEGHSIRSTARKLGMDKNTLCRILERMRPEGRTAEYLTRVLRIDEETLEKLWKAMERRKRSFYVPHTTSAEEKGRSSTFVSGAHLL
;
A
#
# COMPACT_ATOMS: atom_id res chain seq x y z
N MET A 1 14.58 8.67 -6.67
CA MET A 1 14.40 10.09 -6.44
C MET A 1 12.99 10.32 -5.94
N SER A 2 12.84 10.48 -4.63
CA SER A 2 11.55 10.80 -3.97
C SER A 2 11.68 12.13 -3.24
N TYR A 3 10.56 12.75 -2.88
CA TYR A 3 10.48 14.07 -2.25
C TYR A 3 11.30 14.26 -0.95
N LEU A 4 11.69 13.19 -0.24
CA LEU A 4 12.56 13.31 0.94
C LEU A 4 13.89 14.01 0.63
N ASP A 5 14.34 13.93 -0.61
CA ASP A 5 15.59 14.54 -1.06
C ASP A 5 15.41 15.99 -1.53
N GLY A 6 14.16 16.46 -1.65
CA GLY A 6 13.85 17.78 -2.25
C GLY A 6 14.20 17.88 -3.74
N LYS A 7 14.37 16.76 -4.44
CA LYS A 7 14.89 16.73 -5.84
C LYS A 7 13.86 16.29 -6.87
N CYS A 8 14.00 16.83 -8.08
CA CYS A 8 13.23 16.45 -9.25
C CYS A 8 13.56 15.01 -9.67
N PRO A 9 12.57 14.12 -9.83
CA PRO A 9 12.81 12.73 -10.22
C PRO A 9 13.23 12.56 -11.69
N LYS A 10 13.08 13.60 -12.52
CA LYS A 10 13.47 13.55 -13.94
C LYS A 10 14.91 14.01 -14.18
N CYS A 11 15.35 15.06 -13.49
CA CYS A 11 16.64 15.73 -13.79
C CYS A 11 17.50 16.01 -12.54
N GLY A 12 17.08 15.58 -11.35
CA GLY A 12 17.86 15.73 -10.12
C GLY A 12 17.94 17.13 -9.49
N SER A 13 17.44 18.18 -10.16
CA SER A 13 17.45 19.56 -9.62
C SER A 13 16.56 19.69 -8.38
N ASP A 14 17.02 20.48 -7.42
CA ASP A 14 16.34 20.90 -6.18
C ASP A 14 15.48 22.16 -6.34
N ARG A 15 15.51 22.81 -7.52
CA ARG A 15 14.71 24.00 -7.82
C ARG A 15 13.26 23.62 -8.11
N ILE A 16 12.53 23.19 -7.08
CA ILE A 16 11.14 22.73 -7.14
C ILE A 16 10.21 23.69 -6.40
N TYR A 17 8.99 23.86 -6.89
CA TYR A 17 7.95 24.66 -6.24
C TYR A 17 6.58 23.99 -6.32
N VAL A 18 5.69 24.35 -5.41
CA VAL A 18 4.30 23.88 -5.43
C VAL A 18 3.54 24.62 -6.53
N CYS A 19 3.03 23.89 -7.52
CA CYS A 19 2.25 24.46 -8.61
C CYS A 19 0.75 24.25 -8.44
N GLN A 20 0.34 23.24 -7.66
CA GLN A 20 -1.06 22.96 -7.38
C GLN A 20 -1.18 22.21 -6.04
N VAL A 21 -2.33 22.33 -5.39
CA VAL A 21 -2.73 21.50 -4.25
C VAL A 21 -4.04 20.80 -4.63
N TYR A 22 -4.15 19.49 -4.42
CA TYR A 22 -5.30 18.72 -4.88
C TYR A 22 -5.75 17.64 -3.89
N GLY A 23 -7.01 17.21 -4.06
CA GLY A 23 -7.63 16.15 -3.30
C GLY A 23 -7.97 16.54 -1.85
N ARG A 24 -8.76 15.70 -1.18
CA ARG A 24 -9.21 15.93 0.21
C ARG A 24 -8.07 16.06 1.22
N ARG A 25 -6.92 15.47 0.90
CA ARG A 25 -5.71 15.47 1.74
C ARG A 25 -4.79 16.66 1.47
N ARG A 26 -5.19 17.59 0.61
CA ARG A 26 -4.39 18.75 0.20
C ARG A 26 -2.98 18.33 -0.23
N THR A 27 -2.89 17.27 -1.03
CA THR A 27 -1.61 16.76 -1.52
C THR A 27 -0.99 17.80 -2.46
N ARG A 28 0.29 18.11 -2.26
CA ARG A 28 0.97 19.08 -3.10
C ARG A 28 1.40 18.44 -4.42
N PHE A 29 1.23 19.17 -5.50
CA PHE A 29 1.77 18.87 -6.81
C PHE A 29 2.91 19.86 -7.08
N LEU A 30 4.08 19.30 -7.37
CA LEU A 30 5.34 20.02 -7.49
C LEU A 30 5.70 20.16 -8.97
N ARG A 31 6.38 21.25 -9.32
CA ARG A 31 6.97 21.46 -10.64
C ARG A 31 8.44 21.83 -10.50
N CYS A 32 9.28 21.18 -11.30
CA CYS A 32 10.69 21.52 -11.41
C CYS A 32 10.86 22.80 -12.25
N ARG A 33 11.60 23.79 -11.75
CA ARG A 33 11.97 25.00 -12.51
C ARG A 33 12.98 24.69 -13.61
N ALA A 34 13.86 23.71 -13.43
CA ALA A 34 14.91 23.39 -14.39
C ALA A 34 14.40 22.66 -15.64
N CYS A 35 13.50 21.68 -15.48
CA CYS A 35 13.03 20.85 -16.60
C CYS A 35 11.51 20.87 -16.83
N GLY A 36 10.76 21.64 -16.04
CA GLY A 36 9.32 21.77 -16.15
C GLY A 36 8.50 20.55 -15.70
N TYR A 37 9.15 19.42 -15.35
CA TYR A 37 8.47 18.18 -14.96
C TYR A 37 7.60 18.37 -13.73
N ARG A 38 6.38 17.82 -13.78
CA ARG A 38 5.40 17.90 -12.69
C ARG A 38 5.25 16.54 -12.01
N PHE A 39 5.18 16.53 -10.69
CA PHE A 39 5.05 15.31 -9.92
C PHE A 39 4.35 15.55 -8.59
N SER A 40 3.64 14.52 -8.10
CA SER A 40 3.07 14.55 -6.76
C SER A 40 4.18 14.57 -5.72
N GLU A 41 3.98 15.33 -4.66
CA GLU A 41 4.80 15.28 -3.43
C GLU A 41 4.94 13.85 -2.90
N ARG A 42 3.88 13.03 -3.02
CA ARG A 42 3.91 11.64 -2.57
C ARG A 42 4.62 10.69 -3.53
N ARG A 43 5.10 11.17 -4.69
CA ARG A 43 5.71 10.30 -5.71
C ARG A 43 6.96 9.62 -5.13
N GLY A 44 7.04 8.31 -5.34
CA GLY A 44 8.17 7.50 -4.88
C GLY A 44 8.12 7.12 -3.39
N THR A 45 7.01 7.40 -2.70
CA THR A 45 6.73 6.93 -1.34
C THR A 45 5.86 5.66 -1.37
N PRO A 46 5.91 4.81 -0.32
CA PRO A 46 5.03 3.65 -0.24
C PRO A 46 3.54 4.03 -0.16
N ILE A 47 3.22 5.26 0.29
CA ILE A 47 1.84 5.76 0.35
C ILE A 47 1.34 6.37 -0.98
N PHE A 48 2.18 6.40 -2.03
CA PHE A 48 1.77 6.92 -3.32
C PHE A 48 0.54 6.17 -3.85
N ASN A 49 -0.48 6.91 -4.29
CA ASN A 49 -1.79 6.40 -4.73
C ASN A 49 -2.61 5.63 -3.67
N LEU A 50 -2.22 5.66 -2.38
CA LEU A 50 -3.07 5.14 -1.31
C LEU A 50 -4.11 6.18 -0.90
N LYS A 51 -5.37 5.73 -0.79
CA LYS A 51 -6.46 6.52 -0.20
C LYS A 51 -6.45 6.48 1.33
N THR A 52 -5.71 5.55 1.93
CA THR A 52 -5.55 5.38 3.38
C THR A 52 -4.59 6.42 3.94
N ASP A 53 -4.89 6.92 5.14
CA ASP A 53 -4.09 7.90 5.84
C ASP A 53 -2.86 7.29 6.51
N GLU A 54 -1.80 8.08 6.56
CA GLU A 54 -0.54 7.73 7.20
C GLU A 54 -0.74 7.35 8.67
N ALA A 55 -1.61 8.05 9.39
CA ALA A 55 -1.95 7.74 10.77
C ALA A 55 -2.60 6.35 10.91
N LYS A 56 -3.59 6.02 10.06
CA LYS A 56 -4.21 4.69 10.03
C LYS A 56 -3.22 3.59 9.62
N ILE A 57 -2.32 3.86 8.67
CA ILE A 57 -1.25 2.92 8.28
C ILE A 57 -0.30 2.67 9.47
N ALA A 58 0.14 3.73 10.15
CA ALA A 58 1.00 3.63 11.32
C ALA A 58 0.33 2.85 12.47
N LYS A 59 -0.97 3.08 12.71
CA LYS A 59 -1.75 2.29 13.67
C LYS A 59 -1.85 0.82 13.26
N ALA A 60 -2.08 0.54 11.98
CA ALA A 60 -2.13 -0.82 11.48
C ALA A 60 -0.82 -1.58 11.71
N ILE A 61 0.30 -0.93 11.40
CA ILE A 61 1.65 -1.44 11.65
C ILE A 61 1.81 -1.80 13.13
N ARG A 62 1.54 -0.85 14.04
CA ARG A 62 1.66 -1.07 15.49
C ARG A 62 0.79 -2.21 15.99
N TYR A 63 -0.48 -2.24 15.61
CA TYR A 63 -1.39 -3.32 16.04
C TYR A 63 -0.90 -4.70 15.60
N ILE A 64 -0.39 -4.83 14.38
CA ILE A 64 0.10 -6.11 13.90
C ILE A 64 1.42 -6.50 14.59
N ALA A 65 2.29 -5.52 14.87
CA ALA A 65 3.53 -5.72 15.63
C ALA A 65 3.26 -6.15 17.09
N GLU A 66 2.20 -5.62 17.71
CA GLU A 66 1.68 -6.01 19.03
C GLU A 66 1.02 -7.40 19.04
N GLY A 67 0.90 -8.06 17.87
CA GLY A 67 0.38 -9.42 17.76
C GLY A 67 -1.10 -9.52 17.43
N HIS A 68 -1.80 -8.42 17.15
CA HIS A 68 -3.18 -8.51 16.69
C HIS A 68 -3.31 -9.25 15.35
N SER A 69 -4.44 -9.94 15.16
CA SER A 69 -4.76 -10.55 13.87
C SER A 69 -5.11 -9.49 12.83
N ILE A 70 -4.88 -9.80 11.55
CA ILE A 70 -5.23 -8.93 10.43
C ILE A 70 -6.73 -8.60 10.43
N ARG A 71 -7.59 -9.60 10.70
CA ARG A 71 -9.04 -9.39 10.77
C ARG A 71 -9.44 -8.48 11.95
N SER A 72 -8.81 -8.66 13.12
CA SER A 72 -9.07 -7.80 14.28
C SER A 72 -8.65 -6.35 14.00
N THR A 73 -7.45 -6.17 13.46
CA THR A 73 -6.90 -4.87 13.07
C THR A 73 -7.75 -4.19 12.01
N ALA A 74 -8.16 -4.93 10.97
CA ALA A 74 -9.01 -4.44 9.89
C ALA A 74 -10.35 -3.92 10.43
N ARG A 75 -11.00 -4.67 11.34
CA ARG A 75 -12.22 -4.21 12.02
C ARG A 75 -11.98 -2.96 12.86
N LYS A 76 -10.94 -2.94 13.71
CA LYS A 76 -10.58 -1.77 14.54
C LYS A 76 -10.36 -0.50 13.71
N LEU A 77 -9.81 -0.64 12.51
CA LEU A 77 -9.50 0.48 11.62
C LEU A 77 -10.60 0.79 10.59
N GLY A 78 -11.70 0.03 10.60
CA GLY A 78 -12.78 0.18 9.63
C GLY A 78 -12.29 0.02 8.18
N MET A 79 -11.46 -0.98 7.93
CA MET A 79 -10.89 -1.26 6.61
C MET A 79 -11.10 -2.72 6.22
N ASP A 80 -11.16 -2.99 4.93
CA ASP A 80 -11.20 -4.37 4.44
C ASP A 80 -9.89 -5.11 4.73
N LYS A 81 -9.97 -6.41 5.07
CA LYS A 81 -8.81 -7.22 5.45
C LYS A 81 -7.80 -7.34 4.30
N ASN A 82 -8.26 -7.46 3.05
CA ASN A 82 -7.36 -7.62 1.90
C ASN A 82 -6.69 -6.28 1.58
N THR A 83 -7.41 -5.17 1.77
CA THR A 83 -6.83 -3.82 1.70
C THR A 83 -5.71 -3.65 2.73
N LEU A 84 -5.91 -4.09 3.97
CA LEU A 84 -4.88 -4.07 4.99
C LEU A 84 -3.66 -4.92 4.57
N CYS A 85 -3.86 -6.14 4.06
CA CYS A 85 -2.75 -6.98 3.60
C CYS A 85 -1.92 -6.31 2.51
N ARG A 86 -2.56 -5.77 1.46
CA ARG A 86 -1.86 -5.05 0.37
C ARG A 86 -1.09 -3.84 0.89
N ILE A 87 -1.64 -3.13 1.86
CA ILE A 87 -0.94 -2.01 2.52
C ILE A 87 0.29 -2.55 3.25
N LEU A 88 0.16 -3.58 4.08
CA LEU A 88 1.27 -4.16 4.82
C LEU A 88 2.38 -4.66 3.86
N GLU A 89 2.04 -5.38 2.80
CA GLU A 89 3.02 -5.81 1.78
C GLU A 89 3.78 -4.63 1.17
N ARG A 90 3.08 -3.52 0.89
CA ARG A 90 3.70 -2.30 0.36
C ARG A 90 4.56 -1.56 1.38
N MET A 91 4.33 -1.78 2.67
CA MET A 91 5.11 -1.25 3.79
C MET A 91 6.28 -2.16 4.16
N ARG A 92 6.75 -3.00 3.24
CA ARG A 92 7.97 -3.76 3.45
C ARG A 92 9.16 -2.85 3.68
N PRO A 93 9.87 -2.92 4.82
CA PRO A 93 10.97 -2.03 5.17
C PRO A 93 12.21 -2.37 4.34
N GLU A 94 12.15 -2.04 3.06
CA GLU A 94 13.21 -2.23 2.08
C GLU A 94 13.50 -0.90 1.39
N GLY A 95 14.80 -0.62 1.20
CA GLY A 95 15.28 0.60 0.56
C GLY A 95 14.56 1.85 1.11
N ARG A 96 13.85 2.56 0.22
CA ARG A 96 13.17 3.81 0.57
C ARG A 96 11.93 3.64 1.44
N THR A 97 11.32 2.46 1.43
CA THR A 97 10.16 2.22 2.29
C THR A 97 10.61 2.18 3.74
N ALA A 98 11.75 1.56 4.06
CA ALA A 98 12.32 1.59 5.41
C ALA A 98 12.54 3.03 5.89
N GLU A 99 13.22 3.85 5.08
CA GLU A 99 13.46 5.25 5.40
C GLU A 99 12.15 6.03 5.63
N TYR A 100 11.14 5.81 4.80
CA TYR A 100 9.84 6.44 4.95
C TYR A 100 9.14 6.04 6.26
N LEU A 101 9.16 4.75 6.61
CA LEU A 101 8.53 4.25 7.83
C LEU A 101 9.18 4.85 9.08
N THR A 102 10.51 4.92 9.11
CA THR A 102 11.25 5.45 10.25
C THR A 102 11.18 6.97 10.33
N ARG A 103 11.46 7.68 9.23
CA ARG A 103 11.56 9.16 9.24
C ARG A 103 10.21 9.85 9.18
N VAL A 104 9.26 9.33 8.40
CA VAL A 104 7.96 9.99 8.16
C VAL A 104 6.88 9.41 9.06
N LEU A 105 6.69 8.09 9.07
CA LEU A 105 5.68 7.48 9.95
C LEU A 105 6.13 7.35 11.41
N ARG A 106 7.41 7.63 11.71
CA ARG A 106 8.00 7.56 13.04
C ARG A 106 7.77 6.20 13.70
N ILE A 107 7.96 5.14 12.93
CA ILE A 107 7.93 3.76 13.41
C ILE A 107 9.37 3.37 13.76
N ASP A 108 9.59 2.93 14.99
CA ASP A 108 10.89 2.44 15.46
C ASP A 108 11.26 1.08 14.84
N GLU A 109 12.56 0.77 14.82
CA GLU A 109 13.10 -0.44 14.21
C GLU A 109 12.59 -1.72 14.89
N GLU A 110 12.41 -1.70 16.21
CA GLU A 110 11.87 -2.84 16.97
C GLU A 110 10.43 -3.17 16.54
N THR A 111 9.59 -2.17 16.38
CA THR A 111 8.22 -2.32 15.86
C THR A 111 8.23 -2.87 14.43
N LEU A 112 9.14 -2.40 13.56
CA LEU A 112 9.27 -2.92 12.20
C LEU A 112 9.71 -4.39 12.19
N GLU A 113 10.67 -4.77 13.04
CA GLU A 113 11.13 -6.15 13.18
C GLU A 113 10.00 -7.07 13.68
N LYS A 114 9.26 -6.66 14.72
CA LYS A 114 8.10 -7.39 15.23
C LYS A 114 7.03 -7.59 14.17
N LEU A 115 6.72 -6.54 13.42
CA LEU A 115 5.77 -6.58 12.31
C LEU A 115 6.21 -7.62 11.27
N TRP A 116 7.50 -7.64 10.91
CA TRP A 116 8.03 -8.52 9.87
C TRP A 116 8.08 -9.97 10.30
N LYS A 117 8.54 -10.26 11.52
CA LYS A 117 8.42 -11.59 12.14
C LYS A 117 6.96 -12.07 12.14
N ALA A 118 6.02 -11.17 12.44
CA ALA A 118 4.60 -11.51 12.44
C ALA A 118 4.06 -11.77 11.01
N MET A 119 4.53 -11.06 9.99
CA MET A 119 4.15 -11.27 8.60
C MET A 119 4.75 -12.54 8.00
N GLU A 120 5.99 -12.90 8.34
CA GLU A 120 6.65 -14.12 7.87
C GLU A 120 5.96 -15.40 8.35
N ARG A 121 5.55 -15.45 9.63
CA ARG A 121 4.71 -16.54 10.16
C ARG A 121 3.41 -16.73 9.35
N ARG A 122 2.94 -15.66 8.68
CA ARG A 122 1.68 -15.63 7.95
C ARG A 122 1.83 -15.82 6.45
N LYS A 123 3.01 -15.61 5.85
CA LYS A 123 3.25 -15.75 4.38
C LYS A 123 2.84 -17.14 3.84
N ARG A 124 2.85 -18.17 4.69
CA ARG A 124 2.30 -19.50 4.36
C ARG A 124 0.80 -19.52 4.02
N SER A 125 0.04 -18.50 4.41
CA SER A 125 -1.43 -18.46 4.28
C SER A 125 -1.95 -17.42 3.28
N PHE A 126 -1.08 -16.62 2.66
CA PHE A 126 -1.49 -15.41 1.90
C PHE A 126 -1.43 -15.55 0.37
N TYR A 127 -1.09 -16.70 -0.19
CA TYR A 127 -1.26 -16.92 -1.63
C TYR A 127 -2.76 -16.97 -1.96
N VAL A 128 -3.29 -15.84 -2.41
CA VAL A 128 -4.59 -15.74 -3.06
C VAL A 128 -4.29 -15.14 -4.43
N PRO A 129 -4.29 -15.94 -5.51
CA PRO A 129 -4.02 -15.41 -6.84
C PRO A 129 -5.06 -14.32 -7.13
N HIS A 130 -4.57 -13.14 -7.49
CA HIS A 130 -5.43 -12.07 -7.96
C HIS A 130 -5.97 -12.48 -9.33
N THR A 131 -7.22 -12.96 -9.38
CA THR A 131 -7.97 -12.99 -10.63
C THR A 131 -8.29 -11.54 -11.01
N THR A 132 -7.50 -10.98 -11.92
CA THR A 132 -7.94 -9.83 -12.71
C THR A 132 -9.03 -10.33 -13.64
N SER A 133 -10.28 -10.01 -13.29
CA SER A 133 -11.43 -10.12 -14.17
C SER A 133 -11.18 -9.34 -15.46
N ALA A 134 -10.96 -10.09 -16.54
CA ALA A 134 -11.31 -9.76 -17.92
C ALA A 134 -11.45 -11.09 -18.69
N GLU A 135 -12.44 -11.15 -19.59
CA GLU A 135 -12.75 -12.23 -20.55
C GLU A 135 -13.74 -13.33 -20.11
N GLU A 136 -15.01 -12.93 -20.19
CA GLU A 136 -16.12 -13.55 -20.93
C GLU A 136 -16.13 -15.05 -21.31
N LYS A 137 -17.33 -15.61 -21.11
CA LYS A 137 -18.04 -16.62 -21.94
C LYS A 137 -17.55 -18.07 -21.89
N GLY A 138 -18.34 -18.87 -21.17
CA GLY A 138 -18.33 -20.32 -21.25
C GLY A 138 -19.48 -20.94 -20.47
N ARG A 139 -20.73 -20.56 -20.80
CA ARG A 139 -21.91 -21.33 -20.35
C ARG A 139 -21.90 -22.64 -21.14
N SER A 140 -21.23 -23.67 -20.63
CA SER A 140 -21.38 -25.03 -21.13
C SER A 140 -22.33 -25.78 -20.21
N SER A 141 -23.50 -26.07 -20.75
CA SER A 141 -24.52 -26.94 -20.19
C SER A 141 -23.99 -28.37 -20.06
N THR A 142 -23.83 -28.87 -18.84
CA THR A 142 -23.86 -30.31 -18.59
C THR A 142 -25.27 -30.68 -18.17
N PHE A 143 -26.04 -31.17 -19.14
CA PHE A 143 -27.20 -32.02 -18.88
C PHE A 143 -26.69 -33.25 -18.13
N VAL A 144 -27.04 -33.37 -16.85
CA VAL A 144 -26.99 -34.65 -16.13
C VAL A 144 -28.44 -35.09 -15.98
N SER A 145 -28.92 -35.86 -16.97
CA SER A 145 -30.13 -36.66 -16.80
C SER A 145 -29.75 -37.82 -15.89
N GLY A 146 -30.04 -37.69 -14.60
CA GLY A 146 -29.99 -38.78 -13.64
C GLY A 146 -31.22 -39.65 -13.82
N ALA A 147 -31.02 -40.84 -14.37
CA ALA A 147 -31.99 -41.93 -14.26
C ALA A 147 -32.05 -42.39 -12.80
N HIS A 148 -33.26 -42.46 -12.24
CA HIS A 148 -33.56 -43.35 -11.12
C HIS A 148 -35.04 -43.77 -11.16
N LEU A 149 -35.23 -45.05 -11.54
CA LEU A 149 -36.18 -46.04 -11.01
C LEU A 149 -37.47 -45.53 -10.35
N LEU A 150 -38.61 -45.76 -11.01
CA LEU A 150 -39.50 -46.93 -10.84
C LEU A 150 -40.54 -46.97 -11.97
#